data_AF-A0A2N0PMC5-F1
#
_entry.id   AF-A0A2N0PMC5-F1
#
_cell.length_a   1.000
_cell.length_b   1.000
_cell.length_c   1.000
_cell.angle_alpha   90.00
_cell.angle_beta   90.00
_cell.angle_gamma   90.00
#
_symmetry.space_group_name_H-M   'P 1'
#
loop_
_entity.id
_entity.type
_entity.pdbx_description
1 polymer ?
#
loop_
_entity_poly.entity_id
_entity_poly.type
_entity_poly.pdbx_seq_one_letter_code
_entity_poly.pdbx_strand_id
1 'polypeptide(L)'
;MISFLIGDLKDLEILQYVNFPKLQILKIPFYNCSKPEYIMNFLENNGKNLKKLYIGECTNKTLNLSISKFCPNLKSLFIMFTNGELDVLKTILISCQYLESIKILCGNYHLSEKEVLETVVKYSPNNFRELKIQHTTNSDAFPNDLESFFISWERRTPKKLLSFMIIDYKEYNYNYGNFCEVLEVIKKYVDLGTIKFMTKSKEKESEEEEEFYIF
;
A
#
# COMPACT_ATOMS: atom_id res chain seq x y z
N MET A 1 15.81 11.32 10.72
CA MET A 1 14.50 11.09 10.08
C MET A 1 13.45 11.42 11.11
N ILE A 2 12.56 12.40 10.87
CA ILE A 2 11.53 12.77 11.84
C ILE A 2 10.24 12.04 11.48
N SER A 3 9.70 11.31 12.44
CA SER A 3 8.42 10.61 12.38
C SER A 3 7.40 11.25 13.33
N PHE A 4 6.14 11.21 12.94
CA PHE A 4 5.04 11.66 13.77
C PHE A 4 3.91 10.62 13.74
N LEU A 5 3.43 10.28 14.93
CA LEU A 5 2.30 9.39 15.15
C LEU A 5 1.15 10.24 15.69
N ILE A 6 -0.01 10.11 15.06
CA ILE A 6 -1.24 10.74 15.53
C ILE A 6 -2.03 9.68 16.26
N GLY A 7 -2.21 9.87 17.58
CA GLY A 7 -2.76 8.94 18.56
C GLY A 7 -4.29 8.89 18.64
N ASP A 8 -4.97 9.95 18.22
CA ASP A 8 -6.43 9.97 18.13
C ASP A 8 -6.94 11.09 17.19
N LEU A 9 -8.27 11.22 17.10
CA LEU A 9 -8.91 12.25 16.28
C LEU A 9 -8.71 13.69 16.83
N LYS A 10 -8.58 13.85 18.15
CA LYS A 10 -8.42 15.17 18.78
C LYS A 10 -7.05 15.75 18.48
N ASP A 11 -6.02 14.90 18.43
CA ASP A 11 -4.69 15.29 17.95
C ASP A 11 -4.77 15.86 16.53
N LEU A 12 -5.49 15.20 15.62
CA LEU A 12 -5.68 15.69 14.24
C LEU A 12 -6.40 17.03 14.18
N GLU A 13 -7.43 17.22 14.99
CA GLU A 13 -8.18 18.48 15.04
C GLU A 13 -7.28 19.66 15.40
N ILE A 14 -6.39 19.47 16.37
CA ILE A 14 -5.42 20.50 16.82
C ILE A 14 -4.31 20.70 15.79
N LEU A 15 -3.85 19.61 15.16
CA LEU A 15 -2.65 19.61 14.34
C LEU A 15 -2.89 19.92 12.86
N GLN A 16 -4.14 19.94 12.39
CA GLN A 16 -4.48 20.03 10.96
C GLN A 16 -3.88 21.25 10.23
N TYR A 17 -3.54 22.33 10.93
CA TYR A 17 -2.92 23.54 10.35
C TYR A 17 -1.47 23.77 10.77
N VAL A 18 -0.87 22.85 11.53
CA VAL A 18 0.52 22.99 12.00
C VAL A 18 1.49 22.66 10.87
N ASN A 19 2.59 23.40 10.81
CA ASN A 19 3.69 23.16 9.86
C ASN A 19 4.87 22.46 10.55
N PHE A 20 5.19 21.28 10.05
CA PHE A 20 6.33 20.45 10.41
C PHE A 20 7.27 20.33 9.20
N PRO A 21 8.12 21.34 8.92
CA PRO A 21 8.90 21.40 7.68
C PRO A 21 9.94 20.28 7.54
N LYS A 22 10.25 19.57 8.63
CA LYS A 22 11.21 18.46 8.66
C LYS A 22 10.53 17.07 8.75
N LEU A 23 9.20 17.01 8.78
CA LEU A 23 8.47 15.76 8.90
C LEU A 23 8.61 14.93 7.62
N GLN A 24 9.03 13.67 7.77
CA GLN A 24 9.25 12.76 6.65
C GLN A 24 8.39 11.49 6.74
N ILE A 25 7.90 11.16 7.93
CA ILE A 25 7.07 9.97 8.16
C ILE A 25 5.84 10.39 8.93
N LEU A 26 4.67 10.12 8.38
CA LEU A 26 3.39 10.27 9.06
C LEU A 26 2.71 8.92 9.17
N LYS A 27 2.30 8.55 10.39
CA LYS A 27 1.50 7.36 10.66
C LYS A 27 0.20 7.76 11.39
N ILE A 28 -0.92 7.26 10.89
CA ILE A 28 -2.26 7.47 11.44
C ILE A 28 -2.95 6.09 11.50
N PRO A 29 -2.81 5.32 12.61
CA PRO A 29 -3.29 3.94 12.67
C PRO A 29 -4.74 3.76 13.16
N PHE A 30 -5.37 4.81 13.67
CA PHE A 30 -6.66 4.68 14.37
C PHE A 30 -7.84 4.36 13.45
N TYR A 31 -8.78 3.62 14.03
CA TYR A 31 -10.00 3.12 13.44
C TYR A 31 -11.09 4.20 13.45
N ASN A 32 -11.79 4.41 12.32
CA ASN A 32 -12.90 5.35 12.15
C ASN A 32 -12.57 6.84 12.30
N CYS A 33 -12.17 7.40 11.17
CA CYS A 33 -11.88 8.80 10.99
C CYS A 33 -13.12 9.50 10.44
N SER A 34 -13.92 10.08 11.34
CA SER A 34 -15.13 10.82 10.98
C SER A 34 -14.84 12.14 10.25
N LYS A 35 -13.56 12.57 10.22
CA LYS A 35 -13.10 13.87 9.74
C LYS A 35 -11.86 13.75 8.83
N PRO A 36 -12.00 13.17 7.62
CA PRO A 36 -10.91 13.10 6.65
C PRO A 36 -10.36 14.48 6.27
N GLU A 37 -11.15 15.56 6.41
CA GLU A 37 -10.71 16.94 6.19
C GLU A 37 -9.50 17.34 7.04
N TYR A 38 -9.38 16.83 8.27
CA TYR A 38 -8.26 17.18 9.16
C TYR A 38 -6.95 16.60 8.63
N ILE A 39 -6.98 15.38 8.10
CA ILE A 39 -5.82 14.77 7.45
C ILE A 39 -5.48 15.53 6.17
N MET A 40 -6.49 15.88 5.36
CA MET A 40 -6.26 16.63 4.13
C MET A 40 -5.59 17.98 4.39
N ASN A 41 -6.07 18.75 5.36
CA ASN A 41 -5.48 20.03 5.78
C ASN A 41 -4.04 19.83 6.28
N PHE A 42 -3.79 18.75 7.04
CA PHE A 42 -2.44 18.42 7.49
C PHE A 42 -1.50 18.10 6.32
N LEU A 43 -1.97 17.30 5.36
CA LEU A 43 -1.21 16.92 4.17
C LEU A 43 -0.96 18.12 3.26
N GLU A 44 -1.89 19.06 3.16
CA GLU A 44 -1.68 20.29 2.38
C GLU A 44 -0.47 21.09 2.89
N ASN A 45 -0.31 21.18 4.20
CA ASN A 45 0.81 21.91 4.82
C ASN A 45 2.13 21.10 4.83
N ASN A 46 2.05 19.78 5.03
CA ASN A 46 3.21 18.94 5.37
C ASN A 46 3.59 17.89 4.32
N GLY A 47 2.66 17.55 3.43
CA GLY A 47 2.73 16.39 2.53
C GLY A 47 3.91 16.41 1.57
N LYS A 48 4.35 17.59 1.13
CA LYS A 48 5.49 17.75 0.21
C LYS A 48 6.79 17.20 0.81
N ASN A 49 6.93 17.19 2.13
CA ASN A 49 8.13 16.70 2.81
C ASN A 49 8.07 15.20 3.13
N LEU A 50 6.87 14.61 3.08
CA LEU A 50 6.66 13.21 3.42
C LEU A 50 7.36 12.28 2.43
N LYS A 51 8.03 11.28 3.00
CA LYS A 51 8.62 10.13 2.31
C LYS A 51 7.86 8.85 2.61
N LYS A 52 7.23 8.74 3.78
CA LYS A 52 6.38 7.60 4.12
C LYS A 52 5.06 8.09 4.69
N LEU A 53 3.97 7.52 4.21
CA LEU A 53 2.63 7.79 4.69
C LEU A 53 1.93 6.46 4.97
N TYR A 54 1.43 6.33 6.19
CA TYR A 54 0.60 5.23 6.64
C TYR A 54 -0.71 5.82 7.17
N ILE A 55 -1.82 5.47 6.53
CA ILE A 55 -3.16 5.79 7.01
C ILE A 55 -3.91 4.46 7.08
N GLY A 56 -4.33 4.07 8.29
CA GLY A 56 -5.09 2.85 8.56
C GLY A 56 -6.53 2.95 8.06
N GLU A 57 -7.49 2.54 8.90
CA GLU A 57 -8.93 2.52 8.60
C GLU A 57 -9.59 3.93 8.58
N CYS A 58 -8.90 4.91 7.99
CA CYS A 58 -9.42 6.23 7.62
C CYS A 58 -9.33 6.38 6.10
N THR A 59 -10.34 5.94 5.34
CA THR A 59 -10.29 6.10 3.88
C THR A 59 -11.60 6.55 3.28
N ASN A 60 -11.50 7.63 2.51
CA ASN A 60 -12.52 8.10 1.59
C ASN A 60 -11.80 8.48 0.30
N LYS A 61 -12.44 8.26 -0.84
CA LYS A 61 -11.98 8.66 -2.18
C LYS A 61 -11.32 10.03 -2.23
N THR A 62 -11.91 11.03 -1.57
CA THR A 62 -11.40 12.41 -1.54
C THR A 62 -10.05 12.52 -0.81
N LEU A 63 -9.90 11.84 0.32
CA LEU A 63 -8.63 11.79 1.05
C LEU A 63 -7.56 11.10 0.20
N ASN A 64 -7.88 9.94 -0.40
CA ASN A 64 -6.95 9.19 -1.25
C ASN A 64 -6.51 10.03 -2.46
N LEU A 65 -7.45 10.74 -3.11
CA LEU A 65 -7.12 11.68 -4.19
C LEU A 65 -6.26 12.86 -3.72
N SER A 66 -6.43 13.34 -2.50
CA SER A 66 -5.61 14.44 -1.97
C SER A 66 -4.13 14.05 -1.83
N ILE A 67 -3.82 12.76 -1.62
CA ILE A 67 -2.44 12.26 -1.50
C ILE A 67 -1.66 12.50 -2.79
N SER A 68 -2.27 12.25 -3.95
CA SER A 68 -1.63 12.47 -5.25
C SER A 68 -1.27 13.94 -5.49
N LYS A 69 -2.06 14.86 -4.91
CA LYS A 69 -1.85 16.31 -4.99
C LYS A 69 -0.81 16.80 -4.00
N PHE A 70 -0.91 16.39 -2.74
CA PHE A 70 -0.17 16.99 -1.64
C PHE A 70 1.12 16.26 -1.29
N CYS A 71 1.28 14.99 -1.68
CA CYS A 71 2.40 14.15 -1.28
C CYS A 71 3.24 13.64 -2.48
N PRO A 72 3.69 14.49 -3.42
CA PRO A 72 4.36 14.04 -4.65
C PRO A 72 5.71 13.34 -4.43
N ASN A 73 6.30 13.49 -3.24
CA ASN A 73 7.64 13.00 -2.89
C ASN A 73 7.64 11.69 -2.11
N LEU A 74 6.49 11.01 -2.01
CA LEU A 74 6.35 9.76 -1.28
C LEU A 74 7.21 8.65 -1.89
N LYS A 75 7.80 7.85 -1.01
CA LYS A 75 8.55 6.62 -1.32
C LYS A 75 7.82 5.37 -0.86
N SER A 76 7.02 5.47 0.20
CA SER A 76 6.26 4.35 0.76
C SER A 76 4.86 4.82 1.12
N LEU A 77 3.86 4.04 0.71
CA LEU A 77 2.47 4.33 0.98
C LEU A 77 1.74 3.09 1.52
N PHE A 78 1.00 3.26 2.61
CA PHE A 78 -0.05 2.34 3.02
C PHE A 78 -1.33 3.13 3.23
N ILE A 79 -2.35 2.78 2.43
CA ILE A 79 -3.71 3.29 2.51
C ILE A 79 -4.66 2.19 2.04
N MET A 80 -5.94 2.32 2.39
CA MET A 80 -6.99 1.44 1.90
C MET A 80 -7.71 2.07 0.71
N PHE A 81 -8.15 1.23 -0.23
CA PHE A 81 -8.99 1.60 -1.34
C PHE A 81 -10.31 0.86 -1.22
N THR A 82 -11.42 1.53 -1.53
CA THR A 82 -12.74 0.88 -1.58
C THR A 82 -13.08 0.45 -3.01
N ASN A 83 -14.11 -0.38 -3.17
CA ASN A 83 -14.59 -0.81 -4.49
C ASN A 83 -14.86 0.42 -5.38
N GLY A 84 -14.33 0.40 -6.61
CA GLY A 84 -14.47 1.51 -7.55
C GLY A 84 -13.45 2.65 -7.40
N GLU A 85 -12.44 2.50 -6.53
CA GLU A 85 -11.32 3.47 -6.40
C GLU A 85 -10.09 3.12 -7.26
N LEU A 86 -10.25 2.28 -8.28
CA LEU A 86 -9.15 1.88 -9.17
C LEU A 86 -8.48 3.09 -9.85
N ASP A 87 -9.29 4.07 -10.29
CA ASP A 87 -8.79 5.32 -10.87
C ASP A 87 -8.00 6.17 -9.87
N VAL A 88 -8.30 6.04 -8.58
CA VAL A 88 -7.56 6.73 -7.51
C VAL A 88 -6.18 6.11 -7.33
N LEU A 89 -6.10 4.77 -7.27
CA LEU A 89 -4.83 4.04 -7.25
C LEU A 89 -3.97 4.43 -8.46
N LYS A 90 -4.55 4.40 -9.66
CA LYS A 90 -3.88 4.85 -10.89
C LYS A 90 -3.36 6.28 -10.78
N THR A 91 -4.18 7.21 -10.28
CA THR A 91 -3.79 8.61 -10.11
C THR A 91 -2.62 8.74 -9.16
N ILE A 92 -2.64 8.05 -8.02
CA ILE A 92 -1.54 8.05 -7.04
C ILE A 92 -0.25 7.53 -7.66
N LEU A 93 -0.30 6.39 -8.36
CA LEU A 93 0.88 5.79 -8.99
C LEU A 93 1.52 6.71 -10.03
N ILE A 94 0.72 7.45 -10.80
CA ILE A 94 1.20 8.41 -11.81
C ILE A 94 1.79 9.67 -11.15
N SER A 95 1.13 10.21 -10.12
CA SER A 95 1.52 11.47 -9.48
C SER A 95 2.72 11.31 -8.54
N CYS A 96 2.81 10.20 -7.82
CA CYS A 96 3.89 9.94 -6.85
C CYS A 96 5.11 9.30 -7.56
N GLN A 97 5.82 10.08 -8.38
CA GLN A 97 6.91 9.57 -9.22
C GLN A 97 8.13 9.00 -8.46
N TYR A 98 8.19 9.24 -7.15
CA TYR A 98 9.22 8.69 -6.25
C TYR A 98 8.72 7.49 -5.43
N LEU A 99 7.56 6.92 -5.75
CA LEU A 99 7.00 5.80 -5.00
C LEU A 99 7.80 4.52 -5.25
N GLU A 100 8.39 3.96 -4.20
CA GLU A 100 9.17 2.73 -4.26
C GLU A 100 8.36 1.53 -3.77
N SER A 101 7.45 1.75 -2.82
CA SER A 101 6.68 0.71 -2.13
C SER A 101 5.23 1.13 -1.91
N ILE A 102 4.30 0.20 -2.10
CA ILE A 102 2.90 0.35 -1.70
C ILE A 102 2.41 -0.92 -1.02
N LYS A 103 1.65 -0.75 0.07
CA LYS A 103 0.86 -1.81 0.69
C LYS A 103 -0.62 -1.53 0.41
N ILE A 104 -1.33 -2.53 -0.11
CA ILE A 104 -2.74 -2.41 -0.53
C ILE A 104 -3.55 -3.53 0.11
N LEU A 105 -4.72 -3.16 0.64
CA LEU A 105 -5.70 -4.10 1.15
C LEU A 105 -6.61 -4.57 0.00
N CYS A 106 -6.78 -5.88 -0.18
CA CYS A 106 -7.60 -6.50 -1.24
C CYS A 106 -8.67 -7.44 -0.66
N GLY A 107 -9.81 -7.57 -1.33
CA GLY A 107 -10.92 -8.46 -0.93
C GLY A 107 -12.30 -7.84 -1.14
N ASN A 108 -13.36 -8.46 -0.60
CA ASN A 108 -14.77 -8.13 -0.93
C ASN A 108 -15.20 -6.64 -0.85
N TYR A 109 -14.59 -5.84 0.03
CA TYR A 109 -14.90 -4.41 0.21
C TYR A 109 -13.79 -3.47 -0.30
N HIS A 110 -12.78 -4.04 -0.94
CA HIS A 110 -11.60 -3.35 -1.46
C HIS A 110 -11.37 -3.72 -2.93
N LEU A 111 -10.33 -3.16 -3.53
CA LEU A 111 -9.95 -3.54 -4.89
C LEU A 111 -9.66 -5.05 -4.96
N SER A 112 -10.01 -5.67 -6.09
CA SER A 112 -9.61 -7.04 -6.36
C SER A 112 -8.09 -7.14 -6.51
N GLU A 113 -7.51 -8.29 -6.14
CA GLU A 113 -6.07 -8.51 -6.28
C GLU A 113 -5.66 -8.38 -7.76
N LYS A 114 -6.48 -8.94 -8.67
CA LYS A 114 -6.28 -8.84 -10.12
C LYS A 114 -6.20 -7.38 -10.60
N GLU A 115 -7.17 -6.54 -10.25
CA GLU A 115 -7.18 -5.13 -10.65
C GLU A 115 -5.94 -4.39 -10.12
N VAL A 116 -5.52 -4.71 -8.90
CA VAL A 116 -4.32 -4.14 -8.29
C VAL A 116 -3.07 -4.56 -9.08
N LEU A 117 -2.90 -5.85 -9.37
CA LEU A 117 -1.75 -6.37 -10.14
C LEU A 117 -1.66 -5.70 -11.53
N GLU A 118 -2.78 -5.65 -12.26
CA GLU A 118 -2.86 -5.03 -13.59
C GLU A 118 -2.57 -3.52 -13.54
N THR A 119 -3.05 -2.83 -12.50
CA THR A 119 -2.86 -1.39 -12.34
C THR A 119 -1.42 -1.07 -11.95
N VAL A 120 -0.85 -1.83 -11.01
CA VAL A 120 0.52 -1.66 -10.55
C VAL A 120 1.51 -1.85 -11.70
N VAL A 121 1.39 -2.92 -12.48
CA VAL A 121 2.36 -3.17 -13.56
C VAL A 121 2.33 -2.11 -14.65
N LYS A 122 1.15 -1.53 -14.91
CA LYS A 122 0.93 -0.54 -15.97
C LYS A 122 1.26 0.90 -15.57
N TYR A 123 0.94 1.30 -14.35
CA TYR A 123 0.96 2.72 -13.97
C TYR A 123 1.99 3.07 -12.90
N SER A 124 2.64 2.09 -12.27
CA SER A 124 3.66 2.39 -11.26
C SER A 124 4.85 3.16 -11.84
N PRO A 125 5.48 4.03 -11.05
CA PRO A 125 6.64 4.79 -11.50
C PRO A 125 7.88 3.88 -11.68
N ASN A 126 8.88 4.38 -12.39
CA ASN A 126 10.10 3.65 -12.75
C ASN A 126 10.92 3.19 -11.52
N ASN A 127 10.76 3.88 -10.39
CA ASN A 127 11.49 3.55 -9.18
C ASN A 127 10.79 2.49 -8.32
N PHE A 128 9.51 2.21 -8.60
CA PHE A 128 8.67 1.25 -7.89
C PHE A 128 9.27 -0.17 -7.91
N ARG A 129 9.33 -0.79 -6.73
CA ARG A 129 10.05 -2.05 -6.50
C ARG A 129 9.44 -2.95 -5.44
N GLU A 130 8.40 -2.51 -4.73
CA GLU A 130 7.78 -3.31 -3.68
C GLU A 130 6.26 -3.18 -3.72
N LEU A 131 5.59 -4.33 -3.80
CA LEU A 131 4.16 -4.46 -3.68
C LEU A 131 3.84 -5.40 -2.52
N LYS A 132 3.08 -4.92 -1.56
CA LYS A 132 2.53 -5.73 -0.47
C LYS A 132 1.02 -5.80 -0.63
N ILE A 133 0.50 -7.01 -0.68
CA ILE A 133 -0.93 -7.26 -0.76
C ILE A 133 -1.34 -7.83 0.60
N GLN A 134 -2.29 -7.18 1.24
CA GLN A 134 -2.92 -7.68 2.45
C GLN A 134 -4.33 -8.13 2.10
N HIS A 135 -4.67 -9.38 2.39
CA HIS A 135 -5.99 -9.91 2.09
C HIS A 135 -6.94 -9.71 3.28
N THR A 136 -8.16 -9.20 3.04
CA THR A 136 -9.25 -9.21 4.05
C THR A 136 -10.15 -10.41 3.92
N THR A 137 -10.11 -11.09 2.78
CA THR A 137 -10.86 -12.30 2.46
C THR A 137 -9.93 -13.25 1.71
N ASN A 138 -10.42 -14.40 1.24
CA ASN A 138 -9.61 -15.21 0.33
C ASN A 138 -9.21 -14.40 -0.90
N SER A 139 -8.00 -14.63 -1.40
CA SER A 139 -7.51 -14.00 -2.63
C SER A 139 -8.36 -14.42 -3.82
N ASP A 140 -8.57 -13.45 -4.72
CA ASP A 140 -9.34 -13.60 -5.95
C ASP A 140 -8.45 -13.62 -7.21
N ALA A 141 -7.12 -13.56 -7.06
CA ALA A 141 -6.19 -13.76 -8.17
C ALA A 141 -6.03 -15.25 -8.50
N PHE A 142 -6.12 -15.56 -9.79
CA PHE A 142 -5.81 -16.89 -10.30
C PHE A 142 -4.31 -17.00 -10.62
N PRO A 143 -3.75 -18.23 -10.70
CA PRO A 143 -2.37 -18.45 -11.13
C PRO A 143 -2.01 -17.72 -12.43
N ASN A 144 -2.95 -17.67 -13.38
CA ASN A 144 -2.77 -16.98 -14.67
C ASN A 144 -2.67 -15.45 -14.53
N ASP A 145 -3.32 -14.85 -13.54
CA ASP A 145 -3.24 -13.41 -13.28
C ASP A 145 -1.84 -13.06 -12.74
N LEU A 146 -1.32 -13.86 -11.81
CA LEU A 146 0.04 -13.73 -11.27
C LEU A 146 1.11 -13.97 -12.35
N GLU A 147 0.96 -15.02 -13.15
CA GLU A 147 1.87 -15.31 -14.27
C GLU A 147 1.91 -14.11 -15.24
N SER A 148 0.75 -13.59 -15.64
CA SER A 148 0.64 -12.43 -16.53
C SER A 148 1.26 -11.16 -15.92
N PHE A 149 1.06 -10.96 -14.62
CA PHE A 149 1.66 -9.86 -13.86
C PHE A 149 3.20 -9.96 -13.87
N PHE A 150 3.77 -11.12 -13.54
CA PHE A 150 5.23 -11.27 -13.48
C PHE A 150 5.90 -11.19 -14.86
N ILE A 151 5.30 -11.74 -15.92
CA ILE A 151 5.77 -11.55 -17.30
C ILE A 151 5.80 -10.07 -17.65
N SER A 152 4.73 -9.35 -17.33
CA SER A 152 4.61 -7.92 -17.62
C SER A 152 5.60 -7.10 -16.79
N TRP A 153 5.83 -7.50 -15.54
CA TRP A 153 6.80 -6.89 -14.64
C TRP A 153 8.23 -7.01 -15.17
N GLU A 154 8.61 -8.19 -15.66
CA GLU A 154 9.94 -8.43 -16.22
C GLU A 154 10.25 -7.53 -17.42
N ARG A 155 9.22 -7.13 -18.18
CA ARG A 155 9.31 -6.26 -19.35
C ARG A 155 9.38 -4.76 -19.01
N ARG A 156 9.22 -4.37 -17.73
CA ARG A 156 9.29 -2.96 -17.33
C ARG A 156 10.70 -2.40 -17.51
N THR A 157 10.77 -1.14 -17.90
CA THR A 157 12.02 -0.37 -17.97
C THR A 157 11.96 0.77 -16.95
N PRO A 158 12.92 0.86 -16.00
CA PRO A 158 14.05 -0.04 -15.80
C PRO A 158 13.63 -1.40 -15.23
N LYS A 159 14.35 -2.47 -15.60
CA LYS A 159 14.15 -3.79 -15.00
C LYS A 159 14.58 -3.73 -13.53
N LYS A 160 13.65 -4.04 -12.62
CA LYS A 160 13.89 -4.06 -11.17
C LYS A 160 13.37 -5.35 -10.58
N LEU A 161 14.12 -5.91 -9.63
CA LEU A 161 13.65 -6.99 -8.78
C LEU A 161 12.43 -6.50 -7.99
N LEU A 162 11.29 -7.19 -8.11
CA LEU A 162 10.10 -6.90 -7.31
C LEU A 162 10.21 -7.57 -5.95
N SER A 163 10.10 -6.81 -4.87
CA SER A 163 9.74 -7.33 -3.55
C SER A 163 8.22 -7.55 -3.54
N PHE A 164 7.77 -8.80 -3.59
CA PHE A 164 6.36 -9.16 -3.57
C PHE A 164 6.02 -9.81 -2.22
N MET A 165 5.06 -9.25 -1.49
CA MET A 165 4.68 -9.74 -0.17
C MET A 165 3.18 -9.98 -0.10
N ILE A 166 2.79 -11.14 0.41
CA ILE A 166 1.40 -11.45 0.75
C ILE A 166 1.27 -11.47 2.27
N ILE A 167 0.29 -10.74 2.79
CA ILE A 167 -0.06 -10.67 4.21
C ILE A 167 -1.46 -11.25 4.39
N ASP A 168 -1.55 -12.38 5.08
CA ASP A 168 -2.80 -13.09 5.33
C ASP A 168 -3.19 -13.06 6.81
N TYR A 169 -4.49 -13.14 7.09
CA TYR A 169 -4.99 -13.48 8.42
C TYR A 169 -4.91 -15.00 8.59
N LYS A 170 -4.33 -15.47 9.70
CA LYS A 170 -4.16 -16.90 9.99
C LYS A 170 -5.47 -17.70 9.97
N GLU A 171 -6.61 -17.03 10.11
CA GLU A 171 -7.94 -17.65 10.18
C GLU A 171 -8.55 -18.01 8.81
N TYR A 172 -8.02 -17.47 7.71
CA TYR A 172 -8.38 -17.96 6.38
C TYR A 172 -7.53 -19.20 6.08
N ASN A 173 -8.05 -20.36 6.51
CA ASN A 173 -7.58 -21.64 6.01
C ASN A 173 -7.55 -21.55 4.48
N TYR A 174 -6.38 -21.80 3.88
CA TYR A 174 -6.17 -21.96 2.45
C TYR A 174 -6.94 -23.19 1.91
N ASN A 175 -8.27 -23.18 2.01
CA ASN A 175 -9.16 -24.08 1.26
C ASN A 175 -9.24 -23.56 -0.17
N TYR A 176 -8.09 -23.60 -0.83
CA TYR A 176 -7.90 -23.27 -2.21
C TYR A 176 -8.04 -24.56 -3.04
N GLY A 177 -8.74 -24.48 -4.17
CA GLY A 177 -8.55 -25.44 -5.25
C GLY A 177 -7.16 -25.30 -5.90
N ASN A 178 -6.62 -24.06 -5.97
CA ASN A 178 -5.49 -23.71 -6.85
C ASN A 178 -4.25 -23.14 -6.10
N PHE A 179 -4.14 -23.30 -4.78
CA PHE A 179 -3.04 -22.69 -4.01
C PHE A 179 -1.68 -23.27 -4.38
N CYS A 180 -1.64 -24.58 -4.63
CA CYS A 180 -0.44 -25.24 -5.14
C CYS A 180 0.02 -24.59 -6.46
N GLU A 181 -0.91 -24.33 -7.38
CA GLU A 181 -0.61 -23.68 -8.66
C GLU A 181 -0.10 -22.23 -8.47
N VAL A 182 -0.72 -21.46 -7.57
CA VAL A 182 -0.25 -20.11 -7.21
C VAL A 182 1.19 -20.14 -6.69
N LEU A 183 1.50 -21.06 -5.77
CA LEU A 183 2.84 -21.20 -5.22
C LEU A 183 3.85 -21.66 -6.27
N GLU A 184 3.46 -22.53 -7.21
CA GLU A 184 4.30 -22.95 -8.33
C GLU A 184 4.67 -21.77 -9.23
N VAL A 185 3.70 -20.91 -9.58
CA VAL A 185 3.96 -19.69 -10.35
C VAL A 185 4.91 -18.76 -9.57
N ILE A 186 4.63 -18.49 -8.30
CA ILE A 186 5.49 -17.63 -7.48
C ILE A 186 6.92 -18.20 -7.40
N LYS A 187 7.07 -19.49 -7.13
CA LYS A 187 8.37 -20.16 -7.06
C LYS A 187 9.16 -20.03 -8.36
N LYS A 188 8.50 -20.28 -9.50
CA LYS A 188 9.12 -20.09 -10.83
C LYS A 188 9.72 -18.69 -10.98
N TYR A 189 9.02 -17.64 -10.57
CA TYR A 189 9.52 -16.26 -10.70
C TYR A 189 10.54 -15.85 -9.64
N VAL A 190 10.56 -16.52 -8.49
CA VAL A 190 11.66 -16.44 -7.52
C VAL A 190 12.93 -17.05 -8.12
N ASP A 191 12.82 -18.25 -8.70
CA ASP A 191 13.97 -18.97 -9.31
C ASP A 191 14.53 -18.22 -10.53
N LEU A 192 13.68 -17.53 -11.29
CA LEU A 192 14.10 -16.63 -12.38
C LEU A 192 14.75 -15.32 -11.90
N GLY A 193 14.68 -15.01 -10.61
CA GLY A 193 15.19 -13.75 -10.06
C GLY A 193 14.36 -12.53 -10.46
N THR A 194 13.13 -12.71 -10.92
CA THR A 194 12.20 -11.61 -11.25
C THR A 194 11.61 -11.00 -9.99
N ILE A 195 11.34 -11.84 -8.98
CA ILE A 195 10.76 -11.42 -7.70
C ILE A 195 11.56 -11.97 -6.51
N LYS A 196 11.47 -11.26 -5.39
CA LYS A 196 11.73 -11.77 -4.05
C LYS A 196 10.37 -11.90 -3.36
N PHE A 197 10.02 -13.11 -2.96
CA PHE A 197 8.73 -13.39 -2.33
C PHE A 197 8.84 -13.52 -0.80
N MET A 198 7.87 -12.98 -0.08
CA MET A 198 7.75 -13.10 1.38
C MET A 198 6.27 -13.27 1.77
N THR A 199 6.00 -14.07 2.78
CA THR A 199 4.67 -14.14 3.42
C THR A 199 4.76 -13.70 4.87
N LYS A 200 3.74 -13.00 5.36
CA LYS A 200 3.60 -12.65 6.78
C LYS A 200 2.17 -12.89 7.25
N SER A 201 2.02 -13.27 8.51
CA SER A 201 0.73 -13.20 9.19
C SER A 201 0.48 -11.78 9.66
N LYS A 202 -0.74 -11.26 9.52
CA LYS A 202 -1.09 -9.89 9.95
C LYS A 202 -0.64 -9.56 11.38
N GLU A 203 -0.83 -10.46 12.34
CA GLU A 203 -0.42 -10.28 13.75
C GLU A 203 1.05 -9.87 13.93
N LYS A 204 1.95 -10.50 13.16
CA LYS A 204 3.39 -10.20 13.20
C LYS A 204 3.72 -8.88 12.51
N GLU A 205 2.90 -8.45 11.56
CA GLU A 205 3.08 -7.17 10.90
C GLU A 205 2.56 -6.01 11.76
N SER A 206 1.44 -6.20 12.47
CA SER A 206 1.00 -5.22 13.47
C SER A 206 2.03 -5.04 14.57
N GLU A 207 2.65 -6.13 15.06
CA GLU A 207 3.74 -6.06 16.06
C GLU A 207 4.95 -5.26 15.54
N GLU A 208 5.38 -5.45 14.28
CA GLU A 208 6.47 -4.66 13.70
C GLU A 208 6.06 -3.21 13.43
N GLU A 209 4.82 -2.94 13.00
CA GLU A 209 4.30 -1.59 12.89
C GLU A 209 4.23 -0.91 14.28
N GLU A 210 4.02 -1.72 15.33
CA GLU A 210 3.95 -1.38 16.76
C GLU A 210 5.29 -1.17 17.48
N GLU A 211 6.33 -1.92 17.16
CA GLU A 211 7.68 -1.73 17.70
C GLU A 211 8.28 -0.36 17.32
N PHE A 212 7.76 0.28 16.27
CA PHE A 212 8.07 1.67 15.92
C PHE A 212 7.21 2.72 16.66
N TYR A 213 6.30 2.33 17.56
CA TYR A 213 5.48 3.22 18.38
C TYR A 213 6.07 3.51 19.77
N ILE A 214 7.24 2.94 20.12
CA ILE A 214 7.93 3.19 21.39
C ILE A 214 9.07 4.20 21.14
N PHE A 215 8.80 5.49 21.34
CA PHE A 215 9.81 6.55 21.50
C PHE A 215 9.51 7.38 22.74
#